data_AF-A0A7S4JHI3-F1
#
_entry.id   AF-A0A7S4JHI3-F1
#
_cell.length_a   1.000
_cell.length_b   1.000
_cell.length_c   1.000
_cell.angle_alpha   90.00
_cell.angle_beta   90.00
_cell.angle_gamma   90.00
#
_symmetry.space_group_name_H-M   'P 1'
#
loop_
_entity.id
_entity.type
_entity.pdbx_description
1 polymer ?
#
loop_
_entity_poly.entity_id
_entity_poly.type
_entity_poly.pdbx_seq_one_letter_code
_entity_poly.pdbx_strand_id
1 'polypeptide(L)'
;DDRSGGCGGGGGGRDKGKKTGDGEGSKSAPLAPSVPPSQPQTTNSLSYGAGERITVLHVAEKPSIGQAIARGLCPSSDARSAGGRGLPVYEFTGPSFPKAPKASSCNHRVTSVAGHVFSVDFPQQYQSWDSVDPAELFRAPVQKKPCKGSVVKHLQDEARGVDFIVLWMDCDREGENINFEVLDCCMHLMTSGYGGGGVGGGGGSAHYDRVYRAHFSAINPSDIQKAYRALGKPDRCQSLSVDARQELDLKVGVAFSRFQTRYFQGRYGDLDSAVLSYGPCQTPTLGFCVQRHLEIETFKPEPYWVLDLGVLQRGKMCRALWDKGRSFNQNRVLGLVKTCRDAPGGCRAEVTSVVTKDKKQGRPTPMNTVALLKACSKALGIGPHAAMQTAERLYLSGYLSYPRTESTAYPKSFDVAEALREQSGDGRWGGYVRDLLGGGPNKPKGGIDMGDHPPITPCRSAGPHELTGDMARVYDLVTRHFIASVSHDAVWQSTRVSLEIEALGDQGHFTISGKKVRVVTVVAHYLSCLSIISSR
;
A
#
# COMPACT_ATOMS: atom_id res chain seq x y z
N ASP A 1 -21.95 -32.61 -46.78
CA ASP A 1 -21.73 -34.02 -46.42
C ASP A 1 -22.06 -34.18 -44.95
N ASP A 2 -23.32 -34.50 -44.62
CA ASP A 2 -23.81 -35.88 -44.42
C ASP A 2 -23.02 -36.57 -43.29
N ARG A 3 -23.56 -37.14 -42.21
CA ARG A 3 -24.91 -37.60 -41.88
C ARG A 3 -25.00 -37.89 -40.38
N SER A 4 -26.24 -37.91 -39.95
CA SER A 4 -26.84 -38.50 -38.76
C SER A 4 -26.55 -40.01 -38.51
N GLY A 5 -26.80 -40.44 -37.28
CA GLY A 5 -27.11 -41.84 -36.87
C GLY A 5 -26.72 -42.06 -35.39
N GLY A 6 -27.56 -42.43 -34.43
CA GLY A 6 -28.91 -43.01 -34.46
C GLY A 6 -28.90 -44.37 -33.74
N CYS A 7 -29.69 -44.48 -32.65
CA CYS A 7 -30.14 -45.71 -31.95
C CYS A 7 -29.06 -46.53 -31.22
N GLY A 8 -29.30 -47.26 -30.13
CA GLY A 8 -30.48 -47.69 -29.37
C GLY A 8 -29.94 -48.74 -28.37
N GLY A 9 -30.42 -48.83 -27.14
CA GLY A 9 -31.52 -49.73 -26.80
C GLY A 9 -31.10 -50.57 -25.59
N GLY A 10 -32.06 -50.91 -24.74
CA GLY A 10 -31.87 -51.35 -23.36
C GLY A 10 -31.37 -52.77 -23.15
N GLY A 11 -31.08 -53.07 -21.88
CA GLY A 11 -30.76 -54.42 -21.40
C GLY A 11 -30.68 -54.42 -19.88
N GLY A 12 -31.82 -54.68 -19.24
CA GLY A 12 -31.91 -54.84 -17.79
C GLY A 12 -31.35 -56.20 -17.33
N GLY A 13 -30.72 -56.21 -16.17
CA GLY A 13 -30.31 -57.41 -15.44
C GLY A 13 -30.29 -57.13 -13.94
N ARG A 14 -31.28 -57.69 -13.23
CA ARG A 14 -31.28 -57.85 -11.76
C ARG A 14 -30.30 -58.97 -11.41
N ASP A 15 -29.48 -58.84 -10.38
CA ASP A 15 -29.62 -59.72 -9.20
C ASP A 15 -28.73 -59.31 -8.00
N LYS A 16 -29.36 -59.49 -6.83
CA LYS A 16 -28.84 -59.83 -5.48
C LYS A 16 -27.70 -59.05 -4.82
N GLY A 17 -28.04 -58.54 -3.64
CA GLY A 17 -27.14 -57.85 -2.74
C GLY A 17 -26.20 -58.76 -1.95
N LYS A 18 -25.22 -58.10 -1.35
CA LYS A 18 -24.48 -58.60 -0.19
C LYS A 18 -24.23 -57.43 0.75
N LYS A 19 -24.89 -57.45 1.91
CA LYS A 19 -24.55 -56.63 3.07
C LYS A 19 -23.24 -57.17 3.66
N THR A 20 -22.24 -56.30 3.83
CA THR A 20 -21.24 -56.39 4.91
C THR A 20 -20.96 -54.97 5.35
N GLY A 21 -21.15 -54.72 6.66
CA GLY A 21 -21.00 -53.42 7.30
C GLY A 21 -19.58 -53.10 7.74
N ASP A 22 -19.49 -51.89 8.29
CA ASP A 22 -18.44 -51.29 9.13
C ASP A 22 -17.10 -51.01 8.44
N GLY A 23 -16.48 -49.83 8.54
CA GLY A 23 -16.72 -48.61 9.31
C GLY A 23 -15.59 -47.61 9.00
N GLU A 24 -15.63 -46.44 9.65
CA GLU A 24 -14.68 -45.31 9.57
C GLU A 24 -14.89 -44.30 8.43
N GLY A 25 -16.04 -43.61 8.49
CA GLY A 25 -16.21 -42.32 7.84
C GLY A 25 -15.34 -41.24 8.49
N SER A 26 -14.31 -40.79 7.75
CA SER A 26 -13.64 -39.51 7.95
C SER A 26 -14.69 -38.39 7.96
N LYS A 27 -14.98 -37.83 9.14
CA LYS A 27 -15.78 -36.62 9.28
C LYS A 27 -14.96 -35.43 8.75
N SER A 28 -15.15 -35.10 7.47
CA SER A 28 -14.79 -33.77 6.97
C SER A 28 -15.52 -32.74 7.82
N ALA A 29 -14.79 -31.80 8.41
CA ALA A 29 -15.39 -30.65 9.09
C ALA A 29 -16.37 -29.94 8.12
N PRO A 30 -17.58 -29.59 8.55
CA PRO A 30 -18.54 -28.93 7.68
C PRO A 30 -17.94 -27.58 7.27
N LEU A 31 -17.81 -27.38 5.95
CA LEU A 31 -17.62 -26.07 5.36
C LEU A 31 -18.68 -25.13 5.94
N ALA A 32 -18.24 -24.01 6.53
CA ALA A 32 -19.14 -23.00 7.06
C ALA A 32 -20.18 -22.62 5.99
N PRO A 33 -21.45 -22.41 6.36
CA PRO A 33 -22.48 -22.04 5.41
C PRO A 33 -22.04 -20.78 4.65
N SER A 34 -22.19 -20.81 3.33
CA SER A 34 -21.94 -19.69 2.43
C SER A 34 -22.75 -18.48 2.91
N VAL A 35 -22.07 -17.52 3.52
CA VAL A 35 -22.66 -16.25 3.93
C VAL A 35 -22.98 -15.48 2.65
N PRO A 36 -24.26 -15.14 2.37
CA PRO A 36 -24.62 -14.47 1.13
C PRO A 36 -23.98 -13.07 1.09
N PRO A 37 -23.43 -12.65 -0.06
CA PRO A 37 -22.97 -11.29 -0.24
C PRO A 37 -24.19 -10.37 -0.16
N SER A 38 -24.10 -9.31 0.65
CA SER A 38 -25.14 -8.30 0.84
C SER A 38 -26.48 -8.79 1.40
N GLN A 39 -26.54 -9.12 2.70
CA GLN A 39 -27.79 -8.96 3.41
C GLN A 39 -28.09 -7.46 3.64
N PRO A 40 -29.35 -7.02 3.53
CA PRO A 40 -29.76 -5.68 3.91
C PRO A 40 -29.35 -5.37 5.36
N GLN A 41 -29.01 -4.10 5.62
CA GLN A 41 -28.45 -3.56 6.88
C GLN A 41 -29.45 -3.56 8.05
N THR A 42 -30.21 -4.63 8.26
CA THR A 42 -31.36 -4.66 9.16
C THR A 42 -31.15 -5.60 10.32
N THR A 43 -30.46 -5.17 11.38
CA THR A 43 -30.71 -5.67 12.75
C THR A 43 -30.37 -4.61 13.79
N ASN A 44 -31.12 -3.51 13.79
CA ASN A 44 -31.22 -2.65 14.96
C ASN A 44 -32.31 -3.22 15.88
N SER A 45 -31.97 -4.23 16.68
CA SER A 45 -32.55 -4.28 18.01
C SER A 45 -31.63 -3.45 18.90
N LEU A 46 -31.79 -2.11 18.87
CA LEU A 46 -31.14 -1.19 19.84
C LEU A 46 -31.52 -1.51 21.30
N SER A 47 -32.42 -2.47 21.49
CA SER A 47 -32.85 -3.09 22.74
C SER A 47 -32.03 -4.31 23.18
N TYR A 48 -31.05 -4.80 22.39
CA TYR A 48 -30.23 -5.92 22.83
C TYR A 48 -29.52 -5.59 24.15
N GLY A 49 -29.64 -6.49 25.13
CA GLY A 49 -29.06 -6.32 26.45
C GLY A 49 -29.68 -5.19 27.27
N ALA A 50 -30.90 -4.74 26.96
CA ALA A 50 -31.57 -3.68 27.72
C ALA A 50 -31.63 -4.02 29.22
N GLY A 51 -30.97 -3.21 30.05
CA GLY A 51 -30.85 -3.44 31.51
C GLY A 51 -29.80 -4.48 31.93
N GLU A 52 -29.20 -5.20 30.98
CA GLU A 52 -28.20 -6.25 31.22
C GLU A 52 -26.78 -5.76 30.94
N ARG A 53 -25.80 -6.46 31.51
CA ARG A 53 -24.38 -6.25 31.21
C ARG A 53 -24.02 -6.99 29.93
N ILE A 54 -23.39 -6.30 28.99
CA ILE A 54 -22.88 -6.90 27.75
C ILE A 54 -21.35 -6.97 27.73
N THR A 55 -20.80 -7.92 26.97
CA THR A 55 -19.36 -8.01 26.70
C THR A 55 -19.06 -7.87 25.22
N VAL A 56 -18.17 -6.94 24.87
CA VAL A 56 -17.73 -6.64 23.50
C VAL A 56 -16.26 -7.04 23.35
N LEU A 57 -16.00 -8.00 22.46
CA LEU A 57 -14.65 -8.37 22.06
C LEU A 57 -14.18 -7.48 20.92
N HIS A 58 -12.99 -6.90 21.06
CA HIS A 58 -12.29 -6.16 20.02
C HIS A 58 -11.04 -6.93 19.62
N VAL A 59 -10.86 -7.17 18.32
CA VAL A 59 -9.68 -7.89 17.80
C VAL A 59 -8.94 -7.02 16.79
N ALA A 60 -7.67 -6.72 17.08
CA ALA A 60 -6.78 -5.93 16.24
C ALA A 60 -5.74 -6.80 15.50
N GLU A 61 -5.11 -6.26 14.46
CA GLU A 61 -4.12 -7.03 13.66
C GLU A 61 -2.82 -7.31 14.42
N LYS A 62 -2.42 -6.40 15.29
CA LYS A 62 -1.15 -6.44 16.04
C LYS A 62 -1.35 -5.99 17.48
N PRO A 63 -0.51 -6.46 18.43
CA PRO A 63 -0.61 -6.06 19.84
C PRO A 63 -0.55 -4.54 20.08
N SER A 64 0.28 -3.83 19.31
CA SER A 64 0.41 -2.37 19.41
C SER A 64 -0.87 -1.62 19.01
N ILE A 65 -1.60 -2.13 18.01
CA ILE A 65 -2.89 -1.57 17.60
C ILE A 65 -3.94 -1.86 18.68
N GLY A 66 -3.98 -3.09 19.22
CA GLY A 66 -4.85 -3.45 20.34
C GLY A 66 -4.64 -2.52 21.55
N GLN A 67 -3.39 -2.23 21.89
CA GLN A 67 -3.05 -1.28 22.95
C GLN A 67 -3.53 0.15 22.63
N ALA A 68 -3.35 0.62 21.39
CA ALA A 68 -3.82 1.94 20.98
C ALA A 68 -5.35 2.06 21.06
N ILE A 69 -6.08 1.02 20.65
CA ILE A 69 -7.55 0.96 20.75
C ILE A 69 -7.99 1.00 22.20
N ALA A 70 -7.39 0.18 23.07
CA ALA A 70 -7.72 0.17 24.50
C ALA A 70 -7.57 1.57 25.11
N ARG A 71 -6.44 2.25 24.83
CA ARG A 71 -6.19 3.63 25.31
C ARG A 71 -7.10 4.68 24.67
N GLY A 72 -7.45 4.51 23.39
CA GLY A 72 -8.33 5.43 22.68
C GLY A 72 -9.79 5.38 23.15
N LEU A 73 -10.25 4.19 23.51
CA LEU A 73 -11.60 3.95 24.06
C LEU A 73 -11.67 4.24 25.57
N CYS A 74 -10.63 3.89 26.33
CA CYS A 74 -10.54 4.11 27.77
C CYS A 74 -9.19 4.78 28.11
N PRO A 75 -9.17 6.12 28.22
CA PRO A 75 -7.94 6.85 28.54
C PRO A 75 -7.45 6.64 29.99
N SER A 76 -8.31 6.16 30.90
CA SER A 76 -7.88 5.86 32.26
C SER A 76 -6.99 4.62 32.29
N SER A 77 -6.05 4.57 33.23
CA SER A 77 -5.07 3.49 33.42
C SER A 77 -5.69 2.14 33.87
N ASP A 78 -7.02 1.98 33.76
CA ASP A 78 -7.77 0.84 34.28
C ASP A 78 -7.82 -0.36 33.34
N ALA A 79 -7.25 -0.24 32.14
CA ALA A 79 -7.08 -1.36 31.21
C ALA A 79 -6.10 -2.39 31.82
N ARG A 80 -6.64 -3.41 32.48
CA ARG A 80 -5.84 -4.48 33.08
C ARG A 80 -5.33 -5.40 31.99
N SER A 81 -4.00 -5.55 31.90
CA SER A 81 -3.40 -6.60 31.08
C SER A 81 -3.51 -7.92 31.84
N ALA A 82 -4.26 -8.88 31.31
CA ALA A 82 -4.20 -10.25 31.83
C ALA A 82 -2.80 -10.84 31.52
N GLY A 83 -2.05 -11.19 32.57
CA GLY A 83 -0.67 -11.69 32.46
C GLY A 83 -0.59 -13.16 32.06
N GLY A 84 0.11 -13.46 30.97
CA GLY A 84 0.42 -14.81 30.51
C GLY A 84 1.48 -14.80 29.40
N ARG A 85 1.93 -15.98 28.93
CA ARG A 85 2.84 -16.12 27.76
C ARG A 85 2.15 -15.85 26.40
N GLY A 86 0.89 -15.41 26.41
CA GLY A 86 0.03 -15.22 25.24
C GLY A 86 -0.02 -13.77 24.75
N LEU A 87 -0.93 -13.51 23.80
CA LEU A 87 -1.18 -12.17 23.28
C LEU A 87 -1.85 -11.30 24.36
N PRO A 88 -1.54 -9.99 24.47
CA PRO A 88 -2.14 -9.14 25.47
C PRO A 88 -3.67 -9.06 25.36
N VAL A 89 -4.33 -8.99 26.51
CA VAL A 89 -5.77 -8.75 26.64
C VAL A 89 -5.97 -7.58 27.59
N TYR A 90 -6.67 -6.55 27.11
CA TYR A 90 -7.00 -5.35 27.87
C TYR A 90 -8.49 -5.35 28.18
N GLU A 91 -8.85 -5.37 29.46
CA GLU A 91 -10.24 -5.32 29.90
C GLU A 91 -10.57 -4.02 30.62
N PHE A 92 -11.73 -3.44 30.31
CA PHE A 92 -12.23 -2.21 30.94
C PHE A 92 -13.76 -2.07 30.78
N THR A 93 -14.39 -1.25 31.61
CA THR A 93 -15.84 -0.98 31.55
C THR A 93 -16.11 0.42 31.01
N GLY A 94 -17.07 0.53 30.08
CA GLY A 94 -17.32 1.75 29.31
C GLY A 94 -16.31 1.95 28.17
N PRO A 95 -16.55 2.83 27.18
CA PRO A 95 -17.75 3.64 26.98
C PRO A 95 -18.99 2.79 26.62
N SER A 96 -20.16 3.41 26.49
CA SER A 96 -21.34 2.67 26.00
C SER A 96 -21.09 2.13 24.58
N PHE A 97 -21.69 0.98 24.26
CA PHE A 97 -21.59 0.41 22.93
C PHE A 97 -22.62 1.04 21.98
N PRO A 98 -22.22 1.68 20.87
CA PRO A 98 -23.14 2.41 20.00
C PRO A 98 -24.26 1.56 19.39
N LYS A 99 -24.07 0.24 19.32
CA LYS A 99 -25.05 -0.70 18.76
C LYS A 99 -25.93 -1.38 19.82
N ALA A 100 -25.67 -1.12 21.11
CA ALA A 100 -26.49 -1.58 22.23
C ALA A 100 -26.57 -0.48 23.31
N PRO A 101 -27.16 0.69 22.99
CA PRO A 101 -27.15 1.86 23.88
C PRO A 101 -28.00 1.69 25.15
N LYS A 102 -28.89 0.69 25.20
CA LYS A 102 -29.76 0.40 26.35
C LYS A 102 -29.15 -0.58 27.37
N ALA A 103 -27.93 -1.07 27.13
CA ALA A 103 -27.22 -1.92 28.07
C ALA A 103 -26.92 -1.17 29.38
N SER A 104 -27.05 -1.85 30.53
CA SER A 104 -26.79 -1.23 31.84
C SER A 104 -25.30 -0.99 32.07
N SER A 105 -24.46 -1.86 31.51
CA SER A 105 -22.99 -1.72 31.52
C SER A 105 -22.38 -2.45 30.32
N CYS A 106 -21.24 -1.94 29.83
CA CYS A 106 -20.52 -2.53 28.70
C CYS A 106 -19.09 -2.88 29.13
N ASN A 107 -18.77 -4.17 29.13
CA ASN A 107 -17.42 -4.66 29.34
C ASN A 107 -16.72 -4.79 27.99
N HIS A 108 -15.58 -4.14 27.84
CA HIS A 108 -14.74 -4.24 26.66
C HIS A 108 -13.57 -5.16 26.94
N ARG A 109 -13.30 -6.04 25.98
CA ARG A 109 -12.13 -6.89 25.95
C ARG A 109 -11.40 -6.64 24.65
N VAL A 110 -10.20 -6.08 24.71
CA VAL A 110 -9.39 -5.79 23.53
C VAL A 110 -8.21 -6.75 23.48
N THR A 111 -8.09 -7.46 22.38
CA THR A 111 -6.93 -8.31 22.10
C THR A 111 -6.51 -8.15 20.64
N SER A 112 -5.55 -8.95 20.19
CA SER A 112 -5.03 -8.89 18.84
C SER A 112 -4.71 -10.28 18.29
N VAL A 113 -4.49 -10.34 16.98
CA VAL A 113 -3.71 -11.39 16.33
C VAL A 113 -2.25 -10.92 16.18
N ALA A 114 -1.47 -11.61 15.36
CA ALA A 114 -0.09 -11.24 15.04
C ALA A 114 0.13 -11.33 13.51
N GLY A 115 -0.74 -10.65 12.76
CA GLY A 115 -0.91 -10.86 11.31
C GLY A 115 -1.84 -12.03 10.98
N HIS A 116 -1.65 -12.63 9.81
CA HIS A 116 -2.44 -13.77 9.31
C HIS A 116 -2.50 -14.93 10.32
N VAL A 117 -3.73 -15.37 10.62
CA VAL A 117 -4.00 -16.49 11.54
C VAL A 117 -3.79 -17.82 10.83
N PHE A 118 -4.08 -17.87 9.53
CA PHE A 118 -3.89 -19.04 8.70
C PHE A 118 -2.90 -18.80 7.55
N SER A 119 -2.38 -19.91 7.03
CA SER A 119 -1.63 -19.98 5.79
C SER A 119 -2.35 -20.94 4.85
N VAL A 120 -2.40 -20.59 3.56
CA VAL A 120 -3.00 -21.45 2.53
C VAL A 120 -1.95 -22.42 2.02
N ASP A 121 -2.29 -23.71 1.99
CA ASP A 121 -1.37 -24.76 1.58
C ASP A 121 -2.15 -25.95 0.99
N PHE A 122 -1.46 -26.86 0.31
CA PHE A 122 -2.07 -28.08 -0.17
C PHE A 122 -2.29 -29.11 0.96
N PRO A 123 -3.28 -30.02 0.81
CA PRO A 123 -3.39 -31.22 1.64
C PRO A 123 -2.14 -32.09 1.60
N GLN A 124 -1.91 -32.88 2.65
CA GLN A 124 -0.69 -33.70 2.82
C GLN A 124 -0.38 -34.58 1.60
N GLN A 125 -1.42 -35.13 0.96
CA GLN A 125 -1.28 -35.98 -0.23
C GLN A 125 -0.66 -35.28 -1.45
N TYR A 126 -0.73 -33.94 -1.52
CA TYR A 126 -0.18 -33.14 -2.63
C TYR A 126 1.16 -32.46 -2.25
N GLN A 127 1.69 -32.70 -1.05
CA GLN A 127 2.91 -32.03 -0.56
C GLN A 127 4.20 -32.60 -1.14
N SER A 128 4.21 -33.88 -1.50
CA SER A 128 5.38 -34.55 -2.06
C SER A 128 5.77 -33.96 -3.42
N TRP A 129 7.04 -33.60 -3.57
CA TRP A 129 7.57 -33.06 -4.83
C TRP A 129 7.82 -34.18 -5.85
N ASP A 130 8.13 -35.38 -5.38
CA ASP A 130 8.53 -36.51 -6.23
C ASP A 130 7.34 -37.27 -6.80
N SER A 131 6.29 -37.45 -6.00
CA SER A 131 5.17 -38.34 -6.31
C SER A 131 3.96 -37.64 -6.94
N VAL A 132 3.93 -36.31 -6.97
CA VAL A 132 2.81 -35.53 -7.49
C VAL A 132 3.21 -34.90 -8.81
N ASP A 133 2.39 -35.10 -9.85
CA ASP A 133 2.54 -34.37 -11.11
C ASP A 133 2.20 -32.89 -10.87
N PRO A 134 3.10 -31.93 -11.16
CA PRO A 134 2.82 -30.51 -11.03
C PRO A 134 1.53 -30.05 -11.73
N ALA A 135 1.08 -30.71 -12.80
CA ALA A 135 -0.16 -30.38 -13.49
C ALA A 135 -1.42 -30.65 -12.64
N GLU A 136 -1.37 -31.62 -11.72
CA GLU A 136 -2.49 -31.93 -10.82
C GLU A 136 -2.76 -30.80 -9.81
N LEU A 137 -1.73 -30.02 -9.47
CA LEU A 137 -1.81 -28.94 -8.48
C LEU A 137 -2.78 -27.81 -8.87
N PHE A 138 -3.06 -27.63 -10.16
CA PHE A 138 -4.07 -26.67 -10.62
C PHE A 138 -5.49 -27.06 -10.16
N ARG A 139 -5.78 -28.36 -10.08
CA ARG A 139 -7.08 -28.90 -9.66
C ARG A 139 -7.11 -29.31 -8.19
N ALA A 140 -5.94 -29.45 -7.56
CA ALA A 140 -5.84 -29.81 -6.15
C ALA A 140 -6.61 -28.80 -5.28
N PRO A 141 -7.38 -29.26 -4.28
CA PRO A 141 -7.99 -28.38 -3.30
C PRO A 141 -6.90 -27.76 -2.42
N VAL A 142 -7.17 -26.58 -1.88
CA VAL A 142 -6.32 -25.91 -0.90
C VAL A 142 -6.98 -25.95 0.47
N GLN A 143 -6.16 -25.86 1.52
CA GLN A 143 -6.61 -25.83 2.91
C GLN A 143 -5.93 -24.70 3.68
N LYS A 144 -6.66 -24.09 4.60
CA LYS A 144 -6.12 -23.12 5.55
C LYS A 144 -5.55 -23.87 6.75
N LYS A 145 -4.23 -23.73 6.98
CA LYS A 145 -3.54 -24.28 8.15
C LYS A 145 -3.23 -23.14 9.13
N PRO A 146 -3.53 -23.30 10.43
CA PRO A 146 -3.14 -22.31 11.43
C PRO A 146 -1.64 -22.03 11.37
N CYS A 147 -1.27 -20.76 11.38
CA CYS A 147 0.11 -20.32 11.54
C CYS A 147 0.65 -20.83 12.89
N LYS A 148 1.97 -21.06 12.96
CA LYS A 148 2.62 -21.54 14.19
C LYS A 148 2.31 -20.60 15.36
N GLY A 149 1.70 -21.13 16.42
CA GLY A 149 1.35 -20.39 17.63
C GLY A 149 0.01 -20.82 18.22
N SER A 150 -0.34 -20.29 19.39
CA SER A 150 -1.61 -20.56 20.06
C SER A 150 -2.69 -19.51 19.74
N VAL A 151 -2.60 -18.80 18.61
CA VAL A 151 -3.49 -17.68 18.25
C VAL A 151 -4.95 -18.14 18.14
N VAL A 152 -5.21 -19.27 17.48
CA VAL A 152 -6.57 -19.82 17.36
C VAL A 152 -7.16 -20.12 18.75
N LYS A 153 -6.40 -20.80 19.61
CA LYS A 153 -6.84 -21.12 20.97
C LYS A 153 -7.10 -19.85 21.79
N HIS A 154 -6.21 -18.88 21.70
CA HIS A 154 -6.34 -17.57 22.33
C HIS A 154 -7.63 -16.87 21.90
N LEU A 155 -7.89 -16.77 20.60
CA LEU A 155 -9.11 -16.19 20.05
C LEU A 155 -10.37 -16.91 20.55
N GLN A 156 -10.35 -18.24 20.59
CA GLN A 156 -11.48 -19.05 21.07
C GLN A 156 -11.76 -18.85 22.56
N ASP A 157 -10.72 -18.77 23.38
CA ASP A 157 -10.87 -18.54 24.82
C ASP A 157 -11.40 -17.13 25.11
N GLU A 158 -10.92 -16.12 24.40
CA GLU A 158 -11.37 -14.73 24.56
C GLU A 158 -12.75 -14.45 23.96
N ALA A 159 -13.19 -15.22 22.96
CA ALA A 159 -14.51 -15.10 22.33
C ALA A 159 -15.63 -15.83 23.07
N ARG A 160 -15.30 -16.73 24.01
CA ARG A 160 -16.30 -17.52 24.72
C ARG A 160 -17.20 -16.61 25.56
N GLY A 161 -18.51 -16.65 25.28
CA GLY A 161 -19.52 -15.93 26.05
C GLY A 161 -19.59 -14.41 25.80
N VAL A 162 -18.97 -13.93 24.72
CA VAL A 162 -19.09 -12.51 24.33
C VAL A 162 -20.38 -12.26 23.55
N ASP A 163 -20.94 -11.07 23.68
CA ASP A 163 -22.17 -10.67 22.98
C ASP A 163 -21.90 -10.13 21.59
N PHE A 164 -20.83 -9.34 21.45
CA PHE A 164 -20.49 -8.64 20.21
C PHE A 164 -19.00 -8.80 19.89
N ILE A 165 -18.68 -8.76 18.60
CA ILE A 165 -17.31 -8.69 18.10
C ILE A 165 -17.15 -7.42 17.26
N VAL A 166 -16.07 -6.67 17.50
CA VAL A 166 -15.65 -5.53 16.69
C VAL A 166 -14.25 -5.78 16.14
N LEU A 167 -14.15 -5.70 14.83
CA LEU A 167 -12.96 -6.00 14.06
C LEU A 167 -12.17 -4.72 13.78
N TRP A 168 -10.89 -4.74 14.13
CA TRP A 168 -9.96 -3.61 14.07
C TRP A 168 -8.66 -3.95 13.32
N MET A 169 -8.76 -4.76 12.27
CA MET A 169 -7.60 -5.01 11.39
C MET A 169 -7.25 -3.75 10.61
N ASP A 170 -6.03 -3.67 10.05
CA ASP A 170 -5.69 -2.54 9.18
C ASP A 170 -6.68 -2.48 8.00
N CYS A 171 -7.06 -1.29 7.52
CA CYS A 171 -8.18 -1.15 6.58
C CYS A 171 -7.76 -1.33 5.11
N ASP A 172 -7.02 -2.41 4.84
CA ASP A 172 -6.75 -2.89 3.49
C ASP A 172 -7.35 -4.28 3.25
N ARG A 173 -7.15 -4.82 2.04
CA ARG A 173 -7.70 -6.11 1.65
C ARG A 173 -7.16 -7.27 2.51
N GLU A 174 -5.90 -7.20 2.94
CA GLU A 174 -5.30 -8.25 3.78
C GLU A 174 -5.94 -8.22 5.17
N GLY A 175 -6.13 -7.04 5.76
CA GLY A 175 -6.86 -6.87 7.01
C GLY A 175 -8.32 -7.33 6.92
N GLU A 176 -9.01 -7.05 5.80
CA GLU A 176 -10.34 -7.61 5.53
C GLU A 176 -10.33 -9.14 5.40
N ASN A 177 -9.26 -9.76 4.91
CA ASN A 177 -9.16 -11.21 4.89
C ASN A 177 -9.00 -11.79 6.30
N ILE A 178 -8.10 -11.20 7.11
CA ILE A 178 -7.84 -11.60 8.50
C ILE A 178 -9.10 -11.43 9.37
N ASN A 179 -9.93 -10.41 9.10
CA ASN A 179 -11.24 -10.26 9.75
C ASN A 179 -12.06 -11.57 9.69
N PHE A 180 -12.17 -12.19 8.52
CA PHE A 180 -12.95 -13.43 8.37
C PHE A 180 -12.25 -14.64 8.98
N GLU A 181 -10.91 -14.68 9.01
CA GLU A 181 -10.17 -15.70 9.75
C GLU A 181 -10.48 -15.67 11.26
N VAL A 182 -10.58 -14.47 11.83
CA VAL A 182 -11.00 -14.30 13.23
C VAL A 182 -12.44 -14.74 13.43
N LEU A 183 -13.34 -14.40 12.52
CA LEU A 183 -14.74 -14.81 12.62
C LEU A 183 -14.91 -16.33 12.57
N ASP A 184 -14.17 -17.02 11.70
CA ASP A 184 -14.16 -18.48 11.62
C ASP A 184 -13.72 -19.12 12.95
N CYS A 185 -12.79 -18.47 13.67
CA CYS A 185 -12.33 -18.93 14.99
C CYS A 185 -13.33 -18.62 16.13
N CYS A 186 -13.98 -17.46 16.09
CA CYS A 186 -14.67 -16.89 17.27
C CYS A 186 -16.19 -16.99 17.22
N MET A 187 -16.81 -16.85 16.05
CA MET A 187 -18.23 -16.50 15.93
C MET A 187 -19.16 -17.56 16.53
N HIS A 188 -18.79 -18.85 16.41
CA HIS A 188 -19.56 -19.98 16.94
C HIS A 188 -19.48 -20.13 18.47
N LEU A 189 -18.62 -19.36 19.16
CA LEU A 189 -18.41 -19.39 20.62
C LEU A 189 -19.08 -18.22 21.35
N MET A 190 -19.67 -17.28 20.59
CA MET A 190 -20.41 -16.15 21.14
C MET A 190 -21.69 -16.62 21.85
N THR A 191 -22.20 -15.82 22.79
CA THR A 191 -23.43 -16.11 23.52
C THR A 191 -24.61 -16.28 22.56
N SER A 192 -25.40 -17.35 22.70
CA SER A 192 -26.70 -17.47 22.03
C SER A 192 -27.64 -16.44 22.68
N GLY A 193 -28.03 -15.39 21.96
CA GLY A 193 -28.51 -14.12 22.53
C GLY A 193 -29.67 -14.20 23.55
N TYR A 194 -29.85 -13.11 24.31
CA TYR A 194 -30.95 -12.94 25.26
C TYR A 194 -32.28 -12.69 24.52
N GLY A 195 -33.21 -13.64 24.59
CA GLY A 195 -34.63 -13.40 24.31
C GLY A 195 -35.02 -13.24 22.83
N GLY A 196 -35.38 -14.35 22.21
CA GLY A 196 -36.10 -14.40 20.94
C GLY A 196 -36.75 -15.77 20.78
N GLY A 197 -37.89 -15.97 21.46
CA GLY A 197 -38.70 -17.16 21.26
C GLY A 197 -39.12 -17.30 19.80
N GLY A 198 -38.77 -18.44 19.20
CA GLY A 198 -39.40 -18.99 18.00
C GLY A 198 -39.13 -18.26 16.68
N VAL A 199 -38.01 -18.59 16.02
CA VAL A 199 -38.05 -19.12 14.63
C VAL A 199 -36.92 -20.15 14.51
N GLY A 200 -37.28 -21.42 14.41
CA GLY A 200 -36.33 -22.47 14.09
C GLY A 200 -35.81 -22.32 12.66
N GLY A 201 -34.49 -22.35 12.50
CA GLY A 201 -33.81 -22.51 11.20
C GLY A 201 -32.73 -21.46 10.93
N GLY A 202 -31.45 -21.86 11.05
CA GLY A 202 -30.32 -21.13 10.46
C GLY A 202 -29.38 -20.41 11.45
N GLY A 203 -28.74 -21.15 12.36
CA GLY A 203 -27.86 -20.62 13.41
C GLY A 203 -26.62 -19.83 12.98
N GLY A 204 -26.34 -19.66 11.68
CA GLY A 204 -25.24 -18.84 11.19
C GLY A 204 -25.56 -17.34 11.06
N SER A 205 -26.81 -16.97 10.77
CA SER A 205 -27.19 -15.58 10.45
C SER A 205 -27.22 -14.68 11.69
N ALA A 206 -27.75 -15.18 12.81
CA ALA A 206 -27.98 -14.39 14.02
C ALA A 206 -26.70 -13.94 14.76
N HIS A 207 -25.59 -14.65 14.58
CA HIS A 207 -24.30 -14.26 15.16
C HIS A 207 -23.63 -13.14 14.35
N TYR A 208 -23.73 -13.19 13.02
CA TYR A 208 -23.14 -12.20 12.13
C TYR A 208 -23.73 -10.79 12.32
N ASP A 209 -24.99 -10.71 12.75
CA ASP A 209 -25.65 -9.46 13.10
C ASP A 209 -24.94 -8.69 14.22
N ARG A 210 -24.24 -9.42 15.11
CA ARG A 210 -23.49 -8.88 16.26
C ARG A 210 -21.99 -8.70 15.98
N VAL A 211 -21.58 -8.85 14.73
CA VAL A 211 -20.22 -8.56 14.25
C VAL A 211 -20.17 -7.18 13.61
N TYR A 212 -19.15 -6.39 13.95
CA TYR A 212 -18.97 -5.04 13.40
C TYR A 212 -17.52 -4.80 12.96
N ARG A 213 -17.33 -3.86 12.03
CA ARG A 213 -16.04 -3.47 11.48
C ARG A 213 -15.78 -1.98 11.72
N ALA A 214 -14.67 -1.66 12.38
CA ALA A 214 -14.20 -0.29 12.58
C ALA A 214 -13.31 0.14 11.40
N HIS A 215 -13.52 1.33 10.84
CA HIS A 215 -12.70 1.89 9.77
C HIS A 215 -11.88 3.07 10.29
N PHE A 216 -10.56 3.01 10.16
CA PHE A 216 -9.62 4.01 10.66
C PHE A 216 -8.41 4.13 9.72
N SER A 217 -7.78 5.30 9.68
CA SER A 217 -6.59 5.59 8.86
C SER A 217 -5.38 6.02 9.69
N ALA A 218 -5.57 6.24 10.99
CA ALA A 218 -4.52 6.52 11.95
C ALA A 218 -4.85 5.87 13.31
N ILE A 219 -3.83 5.54 14.10
CA ILE A 219 -4.00 4.94 15.43
C ILE A 219 -4.07 5.97 16.57
N ASN A 220 -4.41 7.22 16.25
CA ASN A 220 -4.54 8.26 17.26
C ASN A 220 -5.93 8.18 17.95
N PRO A 221 -6.09 8.71 19.18
CA PRO A 221 -7.33 8.60 19.92
C PRO A 221 -8.56 9.17 19.19
N SER A 222 -8.40 10.26 18.44
CA SER A 222 -9.53 10.90 17.77
C SER A 222 -10.08 10.04 16.62
N ASP A 223 -9.21 9.40 15.83
CA ASP A 223 -9.59 8.52 14.74
C ASP A 223 -10.21 7.21 15.25
N ILE A 224 -9.64 6.63 16.32
CA ILE A 224 -10.21 5.44 16.99
C ILE A 224 -11.62 5.73 17.52
N GLN A 225 -11.85 6.87 18.19
CA GLN A 225 -13.17 7.23 18.69
C GLN A 225 -14.17 7.53 17.57
N LYS A 226 -13.73 8.10 16.45
CA LYS A 226 -14.57 8.28 15.25
C LYS A 226 -14.96 6.91 14.68
N ALA A 227 -14.00 6.00 14.50
CA ALA A 227 -14.22 4.65 13.99
C ALA A 227 -15.19 3.85 14.88
N TYR A 228 -15.02 3.93 16.20
CA TYR A 228 -15.89 3.26 17.17
C TYR A 228 -17.34 3.77 17.14
N ARG A 229 -17.56 5.07 16.88
CA ARG A 229 -18.91 5.64 16.73
C ARG A 229 -19.56 5.27 15.40
N ALA A 230 -18.78 5.08 14.35
CA ALA A 230 -19.23 4.84 12.98
C ALA A 230 -18.97 3.39 12.52
N LEU A 231 -19.27 2.40 13.37
CA LEU A 231 -19.06 0.98 13.04
C LEU A 231 -19.92 0.51 11.85
N GLY A 232 -19.26 -0.13 10.90
CA GLY A 232 -19.83 -0.80 9.72
C GLY A 232 -19.83 -2.32 9.85
N LYS A 233 -19.84 -3.01 8.71
CA LYS A 233 -19.75 -4.48 8.59
C LYS A 233 -18.51 -4.87 7.76
N PRO A 234 -17.90 -6.04 8.01
CA PRO A 234 -16.76 -6.50 7.23
C PRO A 234 -17.17 -6.86 5.80
N ASP A 235 -16.25 -6.72 4.84
CA ASP A 235 -16.50 -6.91 3.41
C ASP A 235 -16.01 -8.27 2.92
N ARG A 236 -16.96 -9.19 2.69
CA ARG A 236 -16.64 -10.56 2.24
C ARG A 236 -16.06 -10.59 0.83
N CYS A 237 -16.44 -9.68 -0.05
CA CYS A 237 -15.93 -9.66 -1.43
C CYS A 237 -14.44 -9.30 -1.46
N GLN A 238 -14.01 -8.36 -0.60
CA GLN A 238 -12.59 -8.03 -0.46
C GLN A 238 -11.80 -9.21 0.11
N SER A 239 -12.30 -9.86 1.15
CA SER A 239 -11.68 -11.07 1.71
C SER A 239 -11.54 -12.19 0.68
N LEU A 240 -12.60 -12.48 -0.10
CA LEU A 240 -12.57 -13.49 -1.15
C LEU A 240 -11.58 -13.16 -2.27
N SER A 241 -11.34 -11.87 -2.56
CA SER A 241 -10.32 -11.46 -3.53
C SER A 241 -8.91 -11.80 -3.07
N VAL A 242 -8.64 -11.75 -1.76
CA VAL A 242 -7.36 -12.16 -1.17
C VAL A 242 -7.22 -13.67 -1.19
N ASP A 243 -8.27 -14.41 -0.81
CA ASP A 243 -8.27 -15.88 -0.90
C ASP A 243 -7.98 -16.34 -2.34
N ALA A 244 -8.63 -15.74 -3.34
CA ALA A 244 -8.40 -16.02 -4.75
C ALA A 244 -6.95 -15.74 -5.17
N ARG A 245 -6.38 -14.60 -4.74
CA ARG A 245 -4.98 -14.27 -5.02
C ARG A 245 -4.03 -15.28 -4.40
N GLN A 246 -4.21 -15.62 -3.12
CA GLN A 246 -3.38 -16.60 -2.40
C GLN A 246 -3.43 -17.98 -3.07
N GLU A 247 -4.61 -18.43 -3.50
CA GLU A 247 -4.77 -19.71 -4.20
C GLU A 247 -4.09 -19.69 -5.58
N LEU A 248 -4.26 -18.61 -6.36
CA LEU A 248 -3.61 -18.46 -7.66
C LEU A 248 -2.08 -18.44 -7.54
N ASP A 249 -1.56 -17.64 -6.60
CA ASP A 249 -0.11 -17.53 -6.35
C ASP A 249 0.47 -18.88 -5.91
N LEU A 250 -0.22 -19.62 -5.02
CA LEU A 250 0.20 -20.95 -4.56
C LEU A 250 0.19 -21.96 -5.72
N LYS A 251 -0.92 -22.08 -6.44
CA LYS A 251 -1.09 -23.09 -7.49
C LYS A 251 -0.13 -22.87 -8.64
N VAL A 252 -0.12 -21.66 -9.19
CA VAL A 252 0.76 -21.32 -10.31
C VAL A 252 2.22 -21.36 -9.86
N GLY A 253 2.54 -20.77 -8.72
CA GLY A 253 3.92 -20.70 -8.22
C GLY A 253 4.51 -22.08 -7.96
N VAL A 254 3.82 -22.92 -7.20
CA VAL A 254 4.31 -24.26 -6.84
C VAL A 254 4.35 -25.18 -8.06
N ALA A 255 3.34 -25.18 -8.93
CA ALA A 255 3.33 -26.03 -10.12
C ALA A 255 4.55 -25.76 -11.03
N PHE A 256 4.76 -24.49 -11.41
CA PHE A 256 5.87 -24.14 -12.29
C PHE A 256 7.24 -24.25 -11.60
N SER A 257 7.33 -23.96 -10.30
CA SER A 257 8.57 -24.13 -9.55
C SER A 257 8.96 -25.62 -9.45
N ARG A 258 8.04 -26.49 -9.04
CA ARG A 258 8.29 -27.94 -8.96
C ARG A 258 8.67 -28.53 -10.31
N PHE A 259 7.98 -28.12 -11.39
CA PHE A 259 8.30 -28.54 -12.74
C PHE A 259 9.75 -28.18 -13.11
N GLN A 260 10.16 -26.92 -12.94
CA GLN A 260 11.50 -26.47 -13.29
C GLN A 260 12.57 -27.12 -12.43
N THR A 261 12.38 -27.16 -11.10
CA THR A 261 13.32 -27.79 -10.18
C THR A 261 13.56 -29.25 -10.57
N ARG A 262 12.49 -30.04 -10.78
CA ARG A 262 12.63 -31.45 -11.19
C ARG A 262 13.25 -31.62 -12.57
N TYR A 263 12.86 -30.78 -13.54
CA TYR A 263 13.36 -30.87 -14.91
C TYR A 263 14.86 -30.58 -15.03
N PHE A 264 15.39 -29.68 -14.18
CA PHE A 264 16.79 -29.27 -14.19
C PHE A 264 17.66 -29.96 -13.14
N GLN A 265 17.08 -30.71 -12.20
CA GLN A 265 17.81 -31.42 -11.15
C GLN A 265 18.85 -32.37 -11.75
N GLY A 266 20.12 -32.20 -11.37
CA GLY A 266 21.23 -33.02 -11.83
C GLY A 266 21.60 -32.87 -13.31
N ARG A 267 20.98 -31.94 -14.05
CA ARG A 267 21.21 -31.76 -15.49
C ARG A 267 22.42 -30.88 -15.81
N TYR A 268 22.77 -29.97 -14.90
CA TYR A 268 23.92 -29.07 -15.03
C TYR A 268 24.73 -29.10 -13.72
N GLY A 269 26.04 -29.31 -13.81
CA GLY A 269 26.92 -29.41 -12.63
C GLY A 269 27.00 -28.13 -11.80
N ASP A 270 26.84 -26.98 -12.45
CA ASP A 270 26.96 -25.64 -11.82
C ASP A 270 25.61 -25.02 -11.44
N LEU A 271 24.50 -25.77 -11.55
CA LEU A 271 23.16 -25.28 -11.24
C LEU A 271 22.60 -25.96 -9.99
N ASP A 272 22.38 -25.17 -8.95
CA ASP A 272 21.48 -25.59 -7.87
C ASP A 272 20.02 -25.42 -8.32
N SER A 273 19.38 -26.50 -8.74
CA SER A 273 17.98 -26.48 -9.17
C SER A 273 17.00 -26.04 -8.06
N ALA A 274 17.41 -26.10 -6.79
CA ALA A 274 16.58 -25.69 -5.66
C ALA A 274 16.34 -24.17 -5.61
N VAL A 275 17.16 -23.37 -6.28
CA VAL A 275 16.98 -21.90 -6.34
C VAL A 275 16.01 -21.45 -7.44
N LEU A 276 15.60 -22.35 -8.34
CA LEU A 276 14.66 -22.01 -9.41
C LEU A 276 13.24 -21.89 -8.87
N SER A 277 12.66 -20.70 -9.03
CA SER A 277 11.27 -20.45 -8.66
C SER A 277 10.54 -19.69 -9.75
N TYR A 278 9.25 -19.96 -9.86
CA TYR A 278 8.31 -19.21 -10.68
C TYR A 278 7.25 -18.58 -9.79
N GLY A 279 6.86 -17.36 -10.12
CA GLY A 279 5.72 -16.72 -9.51
C GLY A 279 5.06 -15.78 -10.51
N PRO A 280 3.73 -15.74 -10.56
CA PRO A 280 2.99 -15.00 -11.57
C PRO A 280 3.30 -13.49 -11.57
N CYS A 281 3.75 -12.93 -10.44
CA CYS A 281 4.18 -11.53 -10.33
C CYS A 281 5.70 -11.34 -10.30
N GLN A 282 6.45 -12.25 -9.64
CA GLN A 282 7.91 -12.13 -9.54
C GLN A 282 8.60 -12.27 -10.91
N THR A 283 8.09 -13.16 -11.78
CA THR A 283 8.72 -13.46 -13.07
C THR A 283 8.57 -12.30 -14.06
N PRO A 284 7.39 -11.68 -14.26
CA PRO A 284 7.29 -10.45 -15.05
C PRO A 284 8.10 -9.28 -14.48
N THR A 285 8.21 -9.18 -13.14
CA THR A 285 9.02 -8.15 -12.48
C THR A 285 10.50 -8.29 -12.84
N LEU A 286 11.05 -9.50 -12.80
CA LEU A 286 12.40 -9.79 -13.29
C LEU A 286 12.51 -9.51 -14.81
N GLY A 287 11.44 -9.77 -15.56
CA GLY A 287 11.33 -9.47 -16.98
C GLY A 287 11.67 -8.02 -17.32
N PHE A 288 11.20 -7.03 -16.54
CA PHE A 288 11.57 -5.62 -16.75
C PHE A 288 13.08 -5.36 -16.58
N CYS A 289 13.71 -6.02 -15.61
CA CYS A 289 15.16 -5.90 -15.39
C CYS A 289 15.95 -6.51 -16.55
N VAL A 290 15.56 -7.72 -16.97
CA VAL A 290 16.21 -8.42 -18.09
C VAL A 290 16.01 -7.65 -19.40
N GLN A 291 14.80 -7.14 -19.66
CA GLN A 291 14.52 -6.31 -20.83
C GLN A 291 15.44 -5.10 -20.87
N ARG A 292 15.56 -4.33 -19.78
CA ARG A 292 16.48 -3.19 -19.72
C ARG A 292 17.95 -3.61 -19.89
N HIS A 293 18.34 -4.74 -19.32
CA HIS A 293 19.70 -5.25 -19.51
C HIS A 293 19.98 -5.55 -20.99
N LEU A 294 19.06 -6.23 -21.69
CA LEU A 294 19.18 -6.50 -23.12
C LEU A 294 19.18 -5.21 -23.95
N GLU A 295 18.37 -4.22 -23.60
CA GLU A 295 18.40 -2.89 -24.24
C GLU A 295 19.77 -2.22 -24.10
N ILE A 296 20.46 -2.39 -22.96
CA ILE A 296 21.81 -1.84 -22.72
C ILE A 296 22.87 -2.63 -23.49
N GLU A 297 22.84 -3.96 -23.42
CA GLU A 297 23.82 -4.84 -24.09
C GLU A 297 23.76 -4.75 -25.61
N THR A 298 22.55 -4.61 -26.15
CA THR A 298 22.33 -4.52 -27.60
C THR A 298 22.40 -3.09 -28.14
N PHE A 299 22.55 -2.09 -27.25
CA PHE A 299 22.72 -0.70 -27.65
C PHE A 299 24.01 -0.54 -28.45
N LYS A 300 23.91 0.04 -29.64
CA LYS A 300 25.07 0.39 -30.48
C LYS A 300 25.30 1.90 -30.36
N PRO A 301 26.33 2.36 -29.60
CA PRO A 301 26.61 3.78 -29.48
C PRO A 301 27.00 4.38 -30.83
N GLU A 302 26.34 5.47 -31.21
CA GLU A 302 26.65 6.22 -32.42
C GLU A 302 27.33 7.54 -32.07
N PRO A 303 28.52 7.84 -32.65
CA PRO A 303 29.15 9.12 -32.44
C PRO A 303 28.28 10.25 -33.02
N TYR A 304 28.16 11.33 -32.26
CA TYR A 304 27.49 12.54 -32.71
C TYR A 304 28.35 13.76 -32.40
N TRP A 305 28.13 14.82 -33.18
CA TRP A 305 28.83 16.08 -33.09
C TRP A 305 27.84 17.18 -32.75
N VAL A 306 28.27 18.09 -31.89
CA VAL A 306 27.52 19.27 -31.47
C VAL A 306 28.35 20.49 -31.84
N LEU A 307 27.69 21.52 -32.37
CA LEU A 307 28.32 22.81 -32.56
C LEU A 307 28.26 23.57 -31.23
N ASP A 308 29.41 23.83 -30.62
CA ASP A 308 29.49 24.48 -29.31
C ASP A 308 29.94 25.94 -29.46
N LEU A 309 29.12 26.87 -28.98
CA LEU A 309 29.40 28.31 -29.07
C LEU A 309 29.75 28.85 -27.69
N GLY A 310 31.01 29.24 -27.51
CA GLY A 310 31.50 29.96 -26.33
C GLY A 310 31.37 31.47 -26.52
N VAL A 311 30.59 32.12 -25.65
CA VAL A 311 30.41 33.57 -25.64
C VAL A 311 31.13 34.16 -24.42
N LEU A 312 32.14 35.02 -24.65
CA LEU A 312 32.86 35.70 -23.57
C LEU A 312 32.12 36.98 -23.16
N GLN A 313 31.64 37.03 -21.92
CA GLN A 313 30.98 38.21 -21.36
C GLN A 313 31.62 38.61 -20.03
N ARG A 314 32.20 39.81 -19.95
CA ARG A 314 32.85 40.36 -18.73
C ARG A 314 33.84 39.37 -18.09
N GLY A 315 34.67 38.73 -18.91
CA GLY A 315 35.66 37.74 -18.47
C GLY A 315 35.11 36.37 -18.11
N LYS A 316 33.80 36.13 -18.24
CA LYS A 316 33.16 34.82 -18.02
C LYS A 316 32.74 34.18 -19.34
N MET A 317 33.11 32.92 -19.54
CA MET A 317 32.68 32.16 -20.71
C MET A 317 31.28 31.58 -20.46
N CYS A 318 30.33 31.90 -21.34
CA CYS A 318 28.98 31.37 -21.34
C CYS A 318 28.82 30.40 -22.52
N ARG A 319 28.34 29.19 -22.24
CA ARG A 319 28.07 28.20 -23.28
C ARG A 319 26.67 28.43 -23.87
N ALA A 320 26.59 28.60 -25.18
CA ALA A 320 25.33 28.66 -25.92
C ALA A 320 25.07 27.31 -26.63
N LEU A 321 23.88 26.76 -26.42
CA LEU A 321 23.48 25.48 -27.01
C LEU A 321 22.98 25.69 -28.43
N TRP A 322 23.43 24.84 -29.36
CA TRP A 322 22.96 24.86 -30.73
C TRP A 322 21.50 24.40 -30.83
N ASP A 323 20.63 25.21 -31.43
CA ASP A 323 19.18 24.96 -31.42
C ASP A 323 18.80 23.74 -32.28
N LYS A 324 19.61 23.36 -33.28
CA LYS A 324 19.44 22.10 -34.03
C LYS A 324 19.89 20.87 -33.23
N GLY A 325 20.47 21.05 -32.05
CA GLY A 325 20.85 19.99 -31.13
C GLY A 325 22.17 19.30 -31.51
N ARG A 326 22.08 18.11 -32.10
CA ARG A 326 23.24 17.27 -32.46
C ARG A 326 23.15 16.78 -33.90
N SER A 327 24.27 16.45 -34.50
CA SER A 327 24.36 15.83 -35.83
C SER A 327 25.18 14.54 -35.77
N PHE A 328 24.75 13.51 -36.49
CA PHE A 328 25.52 12.27 -36.70
C PHE A 328 26.47 12.36 -37.91
N ASN A 329 26.63 13.55 -38.50
CA ASN A 329 27.54 13.78 -39.62
C ASN A 329 28.63 14.77 -39.18
N GLN A 330 29.84 14.26 -38.99
CA GLN A 330 31.00 15.05 -38.61
C GLN A 330 31.31 16.16 -39.61
N ASN A 331 31.29 15.83 -40.91
CA ASN A 331 31.65 16.75 -41.99
C ASN A 331 30.68 17.93 -42.05
N ARG A 332 29.41 17.71 -41.72
CA ARG A 332 28.43 18.79 -41.58
C ARG A 332 28.85 19.77 -40.50
N VAL A 333 29.15 19.30 -39.28
CA VAL A 333 29.51 20.19 -38.16
C VAL A 333 30.86 20.87 -38.41
N LEU A 334 31.84 20.14 -38.95
CA LEU A 334 33.13 20.72 -39.36
C LEU A 334 32.97 21.79 -40.45
N GLY A 335 32.07 21.56 -41.41
CA GLY A 335 31.71 22.54 -42.43
C GLY A 335 31.17 23.82 -41.81
N LEU A 336 30.26 23.73 -40.83
CA LEU A 336 29.75 24.90 -40.10
C LEU A 336 30.86 25.63 -39.34
N VAL A 337 31.74 24.90 -38.63
CA VAL A 337 32.89 25.51 -37.94
C VAL A 337 33.80 26.24 -38.93
N LYS A 338 34.05 25.65 -40.11
CA LYS A 338 34.84 26.27 -41.16
C LYS A 338 34.16 27.54 -41.68
N THR A 339 32.86 27.49 -41.98
CA THR A 339 32.09 28.67 -42.41
C THR A 339 32.18 29.80 -41.38
N CYS A 340 32.12 29.51 -40.08
CA CYS A 340 32.32 30.51 -39.03
C CYS A 340 33.73 31.11 -39.01
N ARG A 341 34.78 30.29 -39.21
CA ARG A 341 36.17 30.74 -39.20
C ARG A 341 36.51 31.59 -40.43
N ASP A 342 35.99 31.19 -41.58
CA ASP A 342 36.27 31.81 -42.87
C ASP A 342 35.35 33.02 -43.14
N ALA A 343 34.38 33.28 -42.25
CA ALA A 343 33.46 34.41 -42.37
C ALA A 343 34.19 35.77 -42.37
N PRO A 344 33.93 36.65 -43.35
CA PRO A 344 34.50 37.99 -43.37
C PRO A 344 34.19 38.78 -42.09
N GLY A 345 35.22 39.27 -41.40
CA GLY A 345 35.06 40.00 -40.13
C GLY A 345 34.95 39.13 -38.87
N GLY A 346 35.17 37.81 -39.02
CA GLY A 346 35.18 36.83 -37.94
C GLY A 346 33.78 36.33 -37.56
N CYS A 347 33.74 35.24 -36.77
CA CYS A 347 32.49 34.68 -36.27
C CYS A 347 31.83 35.64 -35.25
N ARG A 348 30.78 36.35 -35.66
CA ARG A 348 29.98 37.23 -34.80
C ARG A 348 28.67 36.54 -34.44
N ALA A 349 28.32 36.57 -33.16
CA ALA A 349 27.03 36.11 -32.66
C ALA A 349 26.23 37.33 -32.22
N GLU A 350 25.06 37.53 -32.81
CA GLU A 350 24.16 38.64 -32.52
C GLU A 350 23.04 38.19 -31.58
N VAL A 351 22.69 39.02 -30.61
CA VAL A 351 21.54 38.76 -29.74
C VAL A 351 20.27 39.15 -30.48
N THR A 352 19.49 38.17 -30.89
CA THR A 352 18.22 38.40 -31.61
C THR A 352 17.03 38.53 -30.68
N SER A 353 17.09 37.92 -29.49
CA SER A 353 16.01 37.99 -28.52
C SER A 353 16.48 37.75 -27.09
N VAL A 354 15.91 38.50 -26.14
CA VAL A 354 16.03 38.24 -24.71
C VAL A 354 14.65 38.12 -24.10
N VAL A 355 14.29 36.92 -23.67
CA VAL A 355 12.98 36.63 -23.07
C VAL A 355 13.17 36.22 -21.63
N THR A 356 12.66 37.04 -20.70
CA THR A 356 12.58 36.71 -19.28
C THR A 356 11.13 36.44 -18.91
N LYS A 357 10.86 35.23 -18.38
CA LYS A 357 9.52 34.81 -17.98
C LYS A 357 9.57 34.10 -16.63
N ASP A 358 8.55 34.34 -15.82
CA ASP A 358 8.32 33.56 -14.61
C ASP A 358 7.79 32.18 -14.98
N LYS A 359 8.52 31.14 -14.56
CA LYS A 359 8.13 29.74 -14.66
C LYS A 359 7.73 29.24 -13.28
N LYS A 360 6.49 28.78 -13.16
CA LYS A 360 6.00 28.12 -11.95
C LYS A 360 6.42 26.66 -11.96
N GLN A 361 7.01 26.21 -10.87
CA GLN A 361 7.20 24.79 -10.58
C GLN A 361 6.18 24.40 -9.52
N GLY A 362 5.22 23.59 -9.93
CA GLY A 362 4.09 23.22 -9.08
C GLY A 362 4.53 22.45 -7.85
N ARG A 363 3.82 22.67 -6.74
CA ARG A 363 3.91 21.82 -5.54
C ARG A 363 3.60 20.36 -5.85
N PRO A 364 4.12 19.40 -5.04
CA PRO A 364 3.82 17.99 -5.25
C PRO A 364 2.34 17.70 -5.02
N THR A 365 1.84 16.70 -5.74
CA THR A 365 0.58 16.04 -5.41
C THR A 365 0.75 15.28 -4.09
N PRO A 366 -0.27 15.21 -3.21
CA PRO A 366 -0.21 14.45 -1.96
C PRO A 366 0.34 13.03 -2.12
N MET A 367 1.08 12.56 -1.11
CA MET A 367 1.87 11.34 -1.19
C MET A 367 1.00 10.09 -1.09
N ASN A 368 1.11 9.20 -2.08
CA ASN A 368 0.62 7.83 -1.99
C ASN A 368 1.79 6.85 -1.78
N THR A 369 1.47 5.56 -1.70
CA THR A 369 2.46 4.48 -1.48
C THR A 369 3.57 4.47 -2.53
N VAL A 370 3.19 4.56 -3.82
CA VAL A 370 4.17 4.52 -4.92
C VAL A 370 5.10 5.72 -4.87
N ALA A 371 4.58 6.92 -4.57
CA ALA A 371 5.37 8.13 -4.40
C ALA A 371 6.34 8.01 -3.21
N LEU A 372 5.88 7.49 -2.08
CA LEU A 372 6.73 7.22 -0.91
C LEU A 372 7.89 6.29 -1.25
N LEU A 373 7.60 5.11 -1.82
CA LEU A 373 8.64 4.11 -2.13
C LEU A 373 9.67 4.63 -3.13
N LYS A 374 9.22 5.35 -4.18
CA LYS A 374 10.11 6.00 -5.15
C LYS A 374 10.97 7.08 -4.49
N ALA A 375 10.39 7.90 -3.61
CA ALA A 375 11.10 8.96 -2.92
C ALA A 375 12.13 8.40 -1.92
N CYS A 376 11.79 7.35 -1.17
CA CYS A 376 12.72 6.65 -0.27
C CYS A 376 13.88 6.00 -1.04
N SER A 377 13.61 5.31 -2.14
CA SER A 377 14.66 4.69 -2.95
C SER A 377 15.58 5.74 -3.57
N LYS A 378 15.00 6.77 -4.21
CA LYS A 378 15.76 7.81 -4.90
C LYS A 378 16.52 8.71 -3.92
N ALA A 379 15.84 9.26 -2.92
CA ALA A 379 16.40 10.29 -2.03
C ALA A 379 17.14 9.75 -0.81
N LEU A 380 16.74 8.58 -0.30
CA LEU A 380 17.29 8.01 0.93
C LEU A 380 18.11 6.73 0.68
N GLY A 381 18.10 6.17 -0.52
CA GLY A 381 18.76 4.89 -0.80
C GLY A 381 18.12 3.71 -0.05
N ILE A 382 16.87 3.84 0.38
CA ILE A 382 16.16 2.80 1.14
C ILE A 382 15.34 1.97 0.14
N GLY A 383 15.60 0.66 0.10
CA GLY A 383 14.87 -0.27 -0.77
C GLY A 383 13.37 -0.35 -0.41
N PRO A 384 12.48 -0.68 -1.38
CA PRO A 384 11.03 -0.61 -1.17
C PRO A 384 10.52 -1.40 0.05
N HIS A 385 11.08 -2.59 0.30
CA HIS A 385 10.69 -3.41 1.45
C HIS A 385 11.02 -2.74 2.79
N ALA A 386 12.26 -2.27 2.96
CA ALA A 386 12.70 -1.58 4.17
C ALA A 386 11.98 -0.22 4.36
N ALA A 387 11.66 0.47 3.27
CA ALA A 387 10.87 1.71 3.30
C ALA A 387 9.45 1.44 3.82
N MET A 388 8.78 0.40 3.31
CA MET A 388 7.44 0.03 3.76
C MET A 388 7.43 -0.39 5.24
N GLN A 389 8.36 -1.24 5.67
CA GLN A 389 8.49 -1.63 7.08
C GLN A 389 8.74 -0.43 8.00
N THR A 390 9.52 0.55 7.54
CA THR A 390 9.80 1.76 8.31
C THR A 390 8.57 2.66 8.39
N ALA A 391 7.85 2.86 7.28
CA ALA A 391 6.61 3.61 7.26
C ALA A 391 5.51 2.95 8.12
N GLU A 392 5.42 1.63 8.11
CA GLU A 392 4.51 0.85 8.95
C GLU A 392 4.83 1.01 10.44
N ARG A 393 6.11 0.96 10.82
CA ARG A 393 6.53 1.26 12.21
C ARG A 393 6.17 2.69 12.64
N LEU A 394 6.33 3.67 11.74
CA LEU A 394 5.95 5.06 11.98
C LEU A 394 4.43 5.20 12.17
N TYR A 395 3.64 4.51 11.35
CA TYR A 395 2.19 4.41 11.50
C TYR A 395 1.80 3.77 12.84
N LEU A 396 2.37 2.62 13.18
CA LEU A 396 2.13 1.91 14.45
C LEU A 396 2.59 2.68 15.69
N SER A 397 3.42 3.71 15.50
CA SER A 397 3.85 4.64 16.55
C SER A 397 3.09 5.98 16.53
N GLY A 398 2.08 6.10 15.67
CA GLY A 398 1.17 7.24 15.56
C GLY A 398 1.73 8.46 14.82
N TYR A 399 2.90 8.34 14.17
CA TYR A 399 3.53 9.46 13.47
C TYR A 399 2.95 9.73 12.10
N LEU A 400 2.54 8.68 11.39
CA LEU A 400 2.01 8.76 10.03
C LEU A 400 0.61 8.16 9.96
N SER A 401 -0.17 8.59 8.96
CA SER A 401 -1.35 7.85 8.51
C SER A 401 -0.94 6.54 7.83
N TYR A 402 -1.92 5.67 7.60
CA TYR A 402 -1.69 4.34 7.04
C TYR A 402 -0.90 4.40 5.71
N PRO A 403 0.25 3.74 5.60
CA PRO A 403 1.19 3.97 4.50
C PRO A 403 0.88 3.14 3.24
N ARG A 404 -0.22 2.41 3.21
CA ARG A 404 -0.70 1.62 2.06
C ARG A 404 -1.98 2.23 1.51
N THR A 405 -1.80 3.27 0.72
CA THR A 405 -2.85 4.01 0.01
C THR A 405 -2.47 4.28 -1.43
N GLU A 406 -3.43 4.21 -2.34
CA GLU A 406 -3.33 4.69 -3.72
C GLU A 406 -3.80 6.14 -3.85
N SER A 407 -4.61 6.62 -2.91
CA SER A 407 -5.18 7.96 -2.93
C SER A 407 -4.13 9.07 -2.87
N THR A 408 -4.38 10.09 -3.67
CA THR A 408 -3.56 11.29 -3.81
C THR A 408 -4.36 12.57 -3.58
N ALA A 409 -5.63 12.46 -3.18
CA ALA A 409 -6.48 13.57 -2.79
C ALA A 409 -6.76 13.53 -1.29
N TYR A 410 -6.58 14.65 -0.58
CA TYR A 410 -7.06 14.74 0.80
C TYR A 410 -8.60 14.75 0.81
N PRO A 411 -9.25 14.02 1.73
CA PRO A 411 -10.70 14.05 1.83
C PRO A 411 -11.17 15.44 2.27
N LYS A 412 -12.42 15.79 1.94
CA LYS A 412 -13.00 17.11 2.28
C LYS A 412 -13.01 17.39 3.78
N SER A 413 -13.02 16.34 4.61
CA SER A 413 -12.98 16.39 6.07
C SER A 413 -11.58 16.55 6.65
N PHE A 414 -10.52 16.52 5.83
CA PHE A 414 -9.14 16.63 6.31
C PHE A 414 -8.82 18.06 6.71
N ASP A 415 -8.51 18.27 8.00
CA ASP A 415 -8.08 19.57 8.51
C ASP A 415 -6.58 19.79 8.25
N VAL A 416 -6.29 20.41 7.11
CA VAL A 416 -4.92 20.79 6.72
C VAL A 416 -4.28 21.73 7.76
N ALA A 417 -5.06 22.64 8.36
CA ALA A 417 -4.52 23.63 9.29
C ALA A 417 -4.14 22.97 10.63
N GLU A 418 -4.95 22.03 11.12
CA GLU A 418 -4.62 21.21 12.29
C GLU A 418 -3.35 20.39 12.05
N ALA A 419 -3.28 19.64 10.95
CA ALA A 419 -2.10 18.84 10.61
C ALA A 419 -0.82 19.68 10.44
N LEU A 420 -0.93 20.90 9.90
CA LEU A 420 0.20 21.85 9.86
C LEU A 420 0.55 22.36 11.26
N ARG A 421 -0.43 22.71 12.09
CA ARG A 421 -0.20 23.25 13.44
C ARG A 421 0.59 22.28 14.32
N GLU A 422 0.32 20.98 14.21
CA GLU A 422 1.11 19.92 14.85
C GLU A 422 2.60 20.01 14.50
N GLN A 423 2.96 20.43 13.30
CA GLN A 423 4.34 20.53 12.82
C GLN A 423 5.02 21.88 13.13
N SER A 424 4.29 22.83 13.73
CA SER A 424 4.76 24.21 13.93
C SER A 424 5.87 24.35 14.99
N GLY A 425 6.02 23.36 15.87
CA GLY A 425 7.04 23.34 16.92
C GLY A 425 8.40 22.79 16.51
N ASP A 426 8.54 22.18 15.33
CA ASP A 426 9.80 21.57 14.89
C ASP A 426 10.86 22.63 14.52
N GLY A 427 12.10 22.46 14.97
CA GLY A 427 13.18 23.42 14.71
C GLY A 427 13.61 23.54 13.24
N ARG A 428 13.31 22.54 12.39
CA ARG A 428 13.77 22.46 10.99
C ARG A 428 12.83 23.17 10.02
N TRP A 429 11.52 23.13 10.27
CA TRP A 429 10.49 23.70 9.39
C TRP A 429 9.39 24.48 10.11
N GLY A 430 9.35 24.45 11.44
CA GLY A 430 8.27 25.08 12.21
C GLY A 430 8.11 26.57 11.95
N GLY A 431 9.22 27.30 11.71
CA GLY A 431 9.17 28.70 11.28
C GLY A 431 8.36 28.89 9.99
N TYR A 432 8.68 28.11 8.95
CA TYR A 432 7.96 28.14 7.68
C TYR A 432 6.48 27.75 7.84
N VAL A 433 6.20 26.74 8.67
CA VAL A 433 4.82 26.30 8.94
C VAL A 433 4.00 27.41 9.61
N ARG A 434 4.57 28.16 10.56
CA ARG A 434 3.91 29.31 11.18
C ARG A 434 3.61 30.41 10.17
N ASP A 435 4.56 30.72 9.28
CA ASP A 435 4.36 31.69 8.21
C ASP A 435 3.26 31.25 7.24
N LEU A 436 3.26 29.97 6.86
CA LEU A 436 2.24 29.38 5.98
C LEU A 436 0.84 29.40 6.61
N LEU A 437 0.74 29.14 7.91
CA LEU A 437 -0.51 29.25 8.65
C LEU A 437 -0.99 30.71 8.73
N GLY A 438 -0.08 31.66 8.91
CA GLY A 438 -0.40 33.10 8.93
C GLY A 438 -0.84 33.65 7.57
N GLY A 439 -0.26 33.16 6.48
CA GLY A 439 -0.63 33.53 5.10
C GLY A 439 -1.83 32.75 4.52
N GLY A 440 -2.26 31.69 5.20
CA GLY A 440 -3.28 30.75 4.73
C GLY A 440 -2.68 29.66 3.84
N PRO A 441 -2.74 28.37 4.24
CA PRO A 441 -2.21 27.28 3.43
C PRO A 441 -2.96 27.17 2.10
N ASN A 442 -2.21 26.77 1.07
CA ASN A 442 -2.73 26.65 -0.27
C ASN A 442 -3.58 25.38 -0.39
N LYS A 443 -4.61 25.42 -1.24
CA LYS A 443 -5.36 24.19 -1.56
C LYS A 443 -4.39 23.14 -2.13
N PRO A 444 -4.41 21.89 -1.66
CA PRO A 444 -3.63 20.79 -2.23
C PRO A 444 -3.79 20.68 -3.74
N LYS A 445 -2.75 20.23 -4.44
CA LYS A 445 -2.78 20.10 -5.90
C LYS A 445 -3.56 18.84 -6.32
N GLY A 446 -4.90 18.96 -6.38
CA GLY A 446 -5.80 17.91 -6.88
C GLY A 446 -5.45 16.52 -6.36
N GLY A 447 -5.77 15.50 -7.14
CA GLY A 447 -5.50 14.10 -6.82
C GLY A 447 -6.69 13.22 -7.19
N ILE A 448 -6.51 11.92 -6.99
CA ILE A 448 -7.55 10.91 -7.15
C ILE A 448 -7.79 10.31 -5.76
N ASP A 449 -9.06 10.29 -5.36
CA ASP A 449 -9.52 9.55 -4.18
C ASP A 449 -9.94 8.15 -4.65
N MET A 450 -9.24 7.13 -4.17
CA MET A 450 -9.49 5.73 -4.52
C MET A 450 -10.48 5.07 -3.55
N GLY A 451 -10.97 5.80 -2.55
CA GLY A 451 -11.89 5.30 -1.53
C GLY A 451 -11.25 4.33 -0.53
N ASP A 452 -9.92 4.28 -0.46
CA ASP A 452 -9.15 3.48 0.47
C ASP A 452 -8.81 4.26 1.75
N HIS A 453 -7.73 5.03 1.71
CA HIS A 453 -7.18 5.79 2.83
C HIS A 453 -6.74 7.17 2.34
N PRO A 454 -6.78 8.21 3.18
CA PRO A 454 -6.19 9.51 2.84
C PRO A 454 -4.69 9.37 2.46
N PRO A 455 -4.12 10.35 1.75
CA PRO A 455 -2.69 10.39 1.47
C PRO A 455 -1.84 10.25 2.73
N ILE A 456 -0.60 9.78 2.57
CA ILE A 456 0.35 9.56 3.66
C ILE A 456 0.77 10.90 4.24
N THR A 457 0.40 11.17 5.50
CA THR A 457 0.59 12.46 6.19
C THR A 457 1.14 12.29 7.59
N PRO A 458 1.86 13.29 8.13
CA PRO A 458 2.21 13.31 9.54
C PRO A 458 0.96 13.52 10.41
N CYS A 459 0.77 12.67 11.41
CA CYS A 459 -0.34 12.74 12.37
C CYS A 459 0.02 13.44 13.68
N ARG A 460 1.32 13.52 14.01
CA ARG A 460 1.84 14.26 15.17
C ARG A 460 3.26 14.73 14.91
N SER A 461 3.75 15.66 15.73
CA SER A 461 5.17 16.02 15.76
C SER A 461 6.03 14.91 16.39
N ALA A 462 7.29 14.81 15.95
CA ALA A 462 8.32 14.04 16.62
C ALA A 462 9.19 14.96 17.47
N GLY A 463 9.34 14.62 18.75
CA GLY A 463 10.23 15.35 19.64
C GLY A 463 11.72 15.21 19.22
N PRO A 464 12.60 16.09 19.74
CA PRO A 464 14.03 15.93 19.54
C PRO A 464 14.49 14.53 19.95
N HIS A 465 15.19 13.83 19.05
CA HIS A 465 15.72 12.47 19.26
C HIS A 465 14.68 11.36 19.50
N GLU A 466 13.38 11.62 19.38
CA GLU A 466 12.33 10.59 19.51
C GLU A 466 12.39 9.56 18.37
N LEU A 467 12.80 10.02 17.19
CA LEU A 467 13.07 9.20 16.02
C LEU A 467 14.56 9.23 15.67
N THR A 468 15.11 8.07 15.31
CA THR A 468 16.50 7.92 14.87
C THR A 468 16.58 7.08 13.59
N GLY A 469 17.75 7.08 12.94
CA GLY A 469 18.02 6.26 11.75
C GLY A 469 17.01 6.46 10.63
N ASP A 470 16.59 5.38 9.99
CA ASP A 470 15.67 5.43 8.86
C ASP A 470 14.27 5.91 9.24
N MET A 471 13.80 5.69 10.47
CA MET A 471 12.51 6.23 10.91
C MET A 471 12.52 7.76 10.89
N ALA A 472 13.60 8.40 11.38
CA ALA A 472 13.74 9.85 11.33
C ALA A 472 13.81 10.38 9.89
N ARG A 473 14.54 9.68 9.02
CA ARG A 473 14.74 10.07 7.62
C ARG A 473 13.44 9.95 6.79
N VAL A 474 12.70 8.85 6.96
CA VAL A 474 11.42 8.63 6.28
C VAL A 474 10.38 9.61 6.80
N TYR A 475 10.29 9.83 8.11
CA TYR A 475 9.40 10.82 8.70
C TYR A 475 9.70 12.25 8.19
N ASP A 476 10.96 12.68 8.20
CA ASP A 476 11.38 13.99 7.66
C ASP A 476 10.93 14.16 6.20
N LEU A 477 11.14 13.13 5.37
CA LEU A 477 10.74 13.14 3.95
C LEU A 477 9.22 13.27 3.77
N VAL A 478 8.43 12.50 4.53
CA VAL A 478 6.96 12.54 4.47
C VAL A 478 6.44 13.89 4.97
N THR A 479 6.94 14.39 6.09
CA THR A 479 6.51 15.67 6.67
C THR A 479 6.82 16.84 5.75
N ARG A 480 8.03 16.89 5.17
CA ARG A 480 8.38 17.93 4.19
C ARG A 480 7.55 17.82 2.91
N HIS A 481 7.23 16.61 2.47
CA HIS A 481 6.33 16.41 1.33
C HIS A 481 4.93 16.94 1.61
N PHE A 482 4.38 16.62 2.79
CA PHE A 482 3.08 17.12 3.24
C PHE A 482 3.07 18.65 3.24
N ILE A 483 4.02 19.29 3.92
CA ILE A 483 4.15 20.76 3.97
C ILE A 483 4.25 21.34 2.56
N ALA A 484 5.09 20.74 1.70
CA ALA A 484 5.24 21.16 0.31
C ALA A 484 3.91 21.05 -0.47
N SER A 485 3.13 19.98 -0.28
CA SER A 485 1.85 19.76 -1.00
C SER A 485 0.77 20.81 -0.72
N VAL A 486 0.88 21.51 0.41
CA VAL A 486 -0.03 22.58 0.86
C VAL A 486 0.62 23.97 0.86
N SER A 487 1.85 24.06 0.34
CA SER A 487 2.59 25.32 0.18
C SER A 487 2.23 26.03 -1.13
N HIS A 488 2.73 27.25 -1.31
CA HIS A 488 2.69 27.93 -2.60
C HIS A 488 3.68 27.31 -3.61
N ASP A 489 3.33 27.37 -4.89
CA ASP A 489 4.20 26.90 -5.97
C ASP A 489 5.51 27.71 -5.98
N ALA A 490 6.62 27.07 -6.32
CA ALA A 490 7.89 27.77 -6.49
C ALA A 490 7.86 28.59 -7.79
N VAL A 491 8.36 29.82 -7.74
CA VAL A 491 8.44 30.70 -8.92
C VAL A 491 9.91 30.94 -9.26
N TRP A 492 10.28 30.57 -10.49
CA TRP A 492 11.59 30.76 -11.06
C TRP A 492 11.53 31.84 -12.12
N GLN A 493 12.45 32.79 -12.09
CA GLN A 493 12.68 33.67 -13.23
C GLN A 493 13.60 32.95 -14.21
N SER A 494 13.08 32.62 -15.39
CA SER A 494 13.81 31.96 -16.46
C SER A 494 14.12 32.98 -17.55
N THR A 495 15.40 33.18 -17.83
CA THR A 495 15.86 34.03 -18.93
C THR A 495 16.39 33.16 -20.05
N ARG A 496 15.90 33.38 -21.27
CA ARG A 496 16.39 32.77 -22.51
C ARG A 496 16.95 33.89 -23.37
N VAL A 497 18.21 33.75 -23.77
CA VAL A 497 18.88 34.63 -24.75
C VAL A 497 19.06 33.83 -26.02
N SER A 498 18.47 34.30 -27.11
CA SER A 498 18.65 33.74 -28.45
C SER A 498 19.76 34.50 -29.16
N LEU A 499 20.64 33.73 -29.79
CA LEU A 499 21.81 34.21 -30.53
C LEU A 499 21.71 33.70 -31.97
N GLU A 500 22.20 34.51 -32.90
CA GLU A 500 22.30 34.14 -34.31
C GLU A 500 23.70 34.43 -34.85
N ILE A 501 24.22 33.48 -35.63
CA ILE A 501 25.43 33.65 -36.42
C ILE A 501 24.99 33.68 -37.88
N GLU A 502 24.90 34.87 -38.46
CA GLU A 502 24.39 35.09 -39.83
C GLU A 502 25.12 34.24 -40.88
N ALA A 503 26.44 34.08 -40.74
CA ALA A 503 27.27 33.28 -41.66
C ALA A 503 26.84 31.80 -41.74
N LEU A 504 26.11 31.30 -40.74
CA LEU A 504 25.61 29.92 -40.72
C LEU A 504 24.15 29.80 -41.21
N GLY A 505 23.50 30.91 -41.57
CA GLY A 505 22.09 30.93 -41.97
C GLY A 505 21.20 30.18 -40.98
N ASP A 506 20.40 29.24 -41.49
CA ASP A 506 19.43 28.46 -40.71
C ASP A 506 20.06 27.53 -39.64
N GLN A 507 21.37 27.30 -39.72
CA GLN A 507 22.14 26.55 -38.72
C GLN A 507 22.72 27.45 -37.64
N GLY A 508 22.60 28.76 -37.77
CA GLY A 508 23.26 29.76 -36.92
C GLY A 508 22.55 30.09 -35.62
N HIS A 509 21.47 29.40 -35.25
CA HIS A 509 20.70 29.72 -34.05
C HIS A 509 21.21 28.99 -32.80
N PHE A 510 21.43 29.75 -31.73
CA PHE A 510 21.89 29.25 -30.43
C PHE A 510 21.09 29.85 -29.29
N THR A 511 21.05 29.11 -28.17
CA THR A 511 20.34 29.53 -26.96
C THR A 511 21.24 29.48 -25.74
N ILE A 512 21.24 30.57 -24.96
CA ILE A 512 21.70 30.58 -23.57
C ILE A 512 20.47 30.63 -22.65
N SER A 513 20.43 29.78 -21.63
CA SER A 513 19.33 29.75 -20.65
C SER A 513 19.86 29.87 -19.22
N GLY A 514 19.23 30.75 -18.43
CA GLY A 514 19.50 30.92 -17.01
C GLY A 514 18.23 30.84 -16.18
N LYS A 515 18.34 30.38 -14.93
CA LYS A 515 17.24 30.36 -13.96
C LYS A 515 17.69 30.99 -12.64
N LYS A 516 16.85 31.84 -12.07
CA LYS A 516 17.02 32.42 -10.73
C LYS A 516 15.76 32.16 -9.90
N VAL A 517 15.91 31.72 -8.65
CA VAL A 517 14.76 31.58 -7.74
C VAL A 517 14.21 32.97 -7.44
N ARG A 518 12.91 33.19 -7.62
CA ARG A 518 12.23 34.44 -7.25
C ARG A 518 11.54 34.32 -5.91
N VAL A 519 10.90 33.18 -5.64
CA VAL A 519 10.25 32.87 -4.37
C VAL A 519 10.84 31.56 -3.83
N VAL A 520 11.58 31.65 -2.73
CA VAL A 520 12.10 30.48 -2.02
C VAL A 520 10.96 29.90 -1.19
N THR A 521 10.50 28.72 -1.57
CA THR A 521 9.49 27.97 -0.81
C THR A 521 10.12 26.67 -0.29
N VAL A 522 9.51 26.05 0.74
CA VAL A 522 9.87 24.68 1.13
C VAL A 522 9.76 23.73 -0.07
N VAL A 523 8.85 24.01 -1.01
CA VAL A 523 8.75 23.32 -2.31
C VAL A 523 10.06 23.42 -3.10
N ALA A 524 10.72 24.58 -3.17
CA ALA A 524 11.99 24.73 -3.90
C ALA A 524 13.12 23.89 -3.28
N HIS A 525 13.23 23.88 -1.94
CA HIS A 525 14.23 23.08 -1.22
C HIS A 525 13.90 21.56 -1.23
N TYR A 526 12.63 21.21 -1.10
CA TYR A 526 12.16 19.83 -1.18
C TYR A 526 12.38 19.26 -2.58
N LEU A 527 12.00 20.02 -3.61
CA LEU A 527 12.18 19.62 -5.00
C LEU A 527 13.66 19.61 -5.40
N SER A 528 14.52 20.51 -4.90
CA SER A 528 15.96 20.41 -5.15
C SER A 528 16.53 19.12 -4.54
N CYS A 529 16.19 18.76 -3.30
CA CYS A 529 16.62 17.50 -2.70
C CYS A 529 16.15 16.26 -3.50
N LEU A 530 14.92 16.26 -4.04
CA LEU A 530 14.42 15.17 -4.89
C LEU A 530 14.99 15.17 -6.32
N SER A 531 15.35 16.35 -6.86
CA SER A 531 15.83 16.53 -8.23
C SER A 531 17.35 16.46 -8.37
N ILE A 532 18.12 16.64 -7.30
CA ILE A 532 19.58 16.39 -7.24
C ILE A 532 19.93 14.93 -7.60
N ILE A 533 18.95 14.03 -7.61
CA ILE A 533 19.13 12.62 -8.00
C ILE A 533 18.44 12.30 -9.33
N SER A 534 17.74 13.27 -9.94
CA SER A 534 17.15 13.13 -11.28
C SER A 534 18.06 13.62 -12.40
N SER A 535 19.09 14.39 -12.07
CA SER A 535 20.09 14.88 -13.01
C SER A 535 21.46 14.38 -12.57
N ARG A 536 21.68 13.07 -12.74
CA ARG A 536 23.00 12.54 -13.06
C ARG A 536 22.89 11.81 -14.38
#